data_AF-A0A2W0EQ56-F1
#
_entry.id   AF-A0A2W0EQ56-F1
#
_cell.length_a   1.000
_cell.length_b   1.000
_cell.length_c   1.000
_cell.angle_alpha   90.00
_cell.angle_beta   90.00
_cell.angle_gamma   90.00
#
_symmetry.space_group_name_H-M   'P 1'
#
loop_
_entity.id
_entity.type
_entity.pdbx_description
1 polymer ?
#
loop_
_entity_poly.entity_id
_entity_poly.type
_entity_poly.pdbx_seq_one_letter_code
_entity_poly.pdbx_strand_id
1 'polypeptide(L)'
;MIARAQQPAANHPASYYAASSLPQPEYPALAGEVLADVCVVGGGFSGLNTALELAERGLSVVLLEANKIGWGASGRNGGQLIRGVGHGLDQFANIIGVEGVRQMKLMGLEAVEIVRQRVERFQIPCDLTWGYCDLANKPCDLEGFAEDADELRSLGYRYETRLLQANEMHTVVGSTRYVGGLIDMGSGHLHPLNLALGEAAAAQRLGVRLFEQSAATRIDYGPEVKVHTAGGSVRAKTLVLGCNAYLNNLNPQLSGKVLPAGSYIIATEPLSEELAHALLPQNMAVCDQRVALDYYRLSADRRLLFG
;
A
#
# COMPACT_ATOMS: atom_id res chain seq x y z
N MET A 1 23.44 0.55 1.01
CA MET A 1 23.42 1.16 2.35
C MET A 1 22.34 0.47 3.15
N ILE A 2 22.71 -0.24 4.22
CA ILE A 2 21.73 -0.73 5.21
C ILE A 2 21.03 0.51 5.76
N ALA A 3 19.70 0.55 5.76
CA ALA A 3 18.96 1.61 6.44
C ALA A 3 19.47 1.66 7.88
N ARG A 4 20.30 2.66 8.21
CA ARG A 4 20.74 2.86 9.59
C ARG A 4 19.48 3.00 10.43
N ALA A 5 19.42 2.33 11.58
CA ALA A 5 18.36 2.49 12.54
C ALA A 5 18.18 3.99 12.83
N GLN A 6 17.19 4.61 12.17
CA GLN A 6 16.81 5.98 12.47
C GLN A 6 16.16 5.94 13.85
N GLN A 7 16.54 6.88 14.71
CA GLN A 7 15.86 7.04 15.99
C GLN A 7 14.35 7.21 15.74
N PRO A 8 13.50 6.66 16.63
CA PRO A 8 12.06 6.88 16.57
C PRO A 8 11.75 8.36 16.35
N ALA A 9 11.11 8.68 15.23
CA ALA A 9 10.69 10.03 14.91
C ALA A 9 9.29 10.26 15.50
N ALA A 10 9.14 11.35 16.26
CA ALA A 10 7.85 11.74 16.83
C ALA A 10 6.81 12.13 15.75
N ASN A 11 7.27 12.45 14.53
CA ASN A 11 6.43 12.89 13.42
C ASN A 11 6.78 12.17 12.12
N HIS A 12 5.85 12.23 11.15
CA HIS A 12 6.13 11.81 9.79
C HIS A 12 7.24 12.66 9.16
N PRO A 13 8.06 12.10 8.26
CA PRO A 13 8.99 12.88 7.46
C PRO A 13 8.22 13.90 6.62
N ALA A 14 8.80 15.10 6.44
CA ALA A 14 8.23 16.13 5.58
C ALA A 14 7.99 15.58 4.17
N SER A 15 6.73 15.58 3.74
CA SER A 15 6.26 15.07 2.46
C SER A 15 4.91 15.67 2.14
N TYR A 16 4.49 15.59 0.87
CA TYR A 16 3.13 15.98 0.46
C TYR A 16 2.09 15.30 1.36
N TYR A 17 2.16 13.97 1.51
CA TYR A 17 1.17 13.22 2.28
C TYR A 17 1.10 13.61 3.75
N ALA A 18 2.23 13.88 4.40
CA ALA A 18 2.22 14.33 5.80
C ALA A 18 1.66 15.75 5.96
N ALA A 19 1.84 16.61 4.95
CA ALA A 19 1.33 17.97 4.96
C ALA A 19 -0.16 18.06 4.60
N SER A 20 -0.67 17.14 3.77
CA SER A 20 -2.06 17.09 3.31
C SER A 20 -2.92 16.06 4.07
N SER A 21 -2.33 15.28 4.98
CA SER A 21 -3.10 14.28 5.73
C SER A 21 -4.11 14.93 6.67
N LEU A 22 -5.19 14.20 6.93
CA LEU A 22 -6.17 14.61 7.91
C LEU A 22 -5.58 14.56 9.33
N PRO A 23 -6.10 15.39 10.27
CA PRO A 23 -5.71 15.32 11.66
C PRO A 23 -5.84 13.90 12.23
N GLN A 24 -4.90 13.56 13.09
CA GLN A 24 -4.71 12.21 13.62
C GLN A 24 -4.90 12.19 15.13
N PRO A 25 -5.61 11.20 15.69
CA PRO A 25 -5.51 10.95 17.12
C PRO A 25 -4.09 10.49 17.44
N GLU A 26 -3.53 10.98 18.55
CA GLU A 26 -2.26 10.47 19.05
C GLU A 26 -2.50 9.14 19.77
N TYR A 27 -1.68 8.15 19.46
CA TYR A 27 -1.69 6.88 20.16
C TYR A 27 -0.63 6.89 21.26
N PRO A 28 -0.93 6.35 22.45
CA PRO A 28 0.02 6.38 23.56
C PRO A 28 1.24 5.50 23.27
N ALA A 29 2.36 5.83 23.91
CA ALA A 29 3.46 4.89 24.04
C ALA A 29 3.07 3.73 24.98
N LEU A 30 3.53 2.52 24.67
CA LEU A 30 3.33 1.36 25.53
C LEU A 30 4.02 1.58 26.88
N ALA A 31 3.24 1.50 27.95
CA ALA A 31 3.72 1.54 29.33
C ALA A 31 3.26 0.27 30.08
N GLY A 32 4.19 -0.36 30.79
CA GLY A 32 3.91 -1.56 31.58
C GLY A 32 3.69 -2.83 30.75
N GLU A 33 3.07 -3.84 31.37
CA GLU A 33 2.80 -5.12 30.69
C GLU A 33 1.35 -5.19 30.20
N VAL A 34 1.17 -5.65 28.97
CA VAL A 34 -0.13 -5.84 28.32
C VAL A 34 -0.27 -7.29 27.84
N LEU A 35 -1.44 -7.89 28.08
CA LEU A 35 -1.80 -9.23 27.59
C LEU A 35 -2.76 -9.13 26.40
N ALA A 36 -2.53 -9.90 25.34
CA ALA A 36 -3.38 -9.98 24.15
C ALA A 36 -3.35 -11.40 23.55
N ASP A 37 -4.29 -11.74 22.68
CA ASP A 37 -4.20 -12.98 21.90
C ASP A 37 -3.12 -12.85 20.84
N VAL A 38 -3.05 -11.69 20.17
CA VAL A 38 -2.10 -11.41 19.09
C VAL A 38 -1.36 -10.09 19.31
N CYS A 39 -0.03 -10.14 19.19
CA CYS A 39 0.81 -8.95 19.08
C CYS A 39 1.23 -8.76 17.62
N VAL A 40 0.94 -7.58 17.06
CA VAL A 40 1.34 -7.16 15.72
C VAL A 40 2.44 -6.10 15.84
N VAL A 41 3.54 -6.25 15.11
CA VAL A 41 4.63 -5.26 15.11
C VAL A 41 4.71 -4.60 13.74
N GLY A 42 4.51 -3.28 13.71
CA GLY A 42 4.49 -2.42 12.53
C GLY A 42 3.10 -1.89 12.19
N GLY A 43 2.95 -0.57 12.15
CA GLY A 43 1.74 0.17 11.82
C GLY A 43 1.63 0.56 10.34
N GLY A 44 2.16 -0.27 9.44
CA GLY A 44 1.92 -0.15 8.00
C GLY A 44 0.73 -1.00 7.54
N PHE A 45 0.44 -1.04 6.24
CA PHE A 45 -0.70 -1.76 5.68
C PHE A 45 -0.76 -3.22 6.14
N SER A 46 0.33 -3.98 6.05
CA SER A 46 0.34 -5.39 6.49
C SER A 46 -0.08 -5.55 7.96
N GLY A 47 0.40 -4.69 8.85
CA GLY A 47 0.05 -4.76 10.27
C GLY A 47 -1.36 -4.28 10.57
N LEU A 48 -1.77 -3.15 10.00
CA LEU A 48 -3.13 -2.60 10.15
C LEU A 48 -4.20 -3.54 9.60
N ASN A 49 -3.97 -4.07 8.40
CA ASN A 49 -4.87 -5.03 7.75
C ASN A 49 -4.98 -6.30 8.59
N THR A 50 -3.86 -6.81 9.12
CA THR A 50 -3.87 -7.97 10.02
C THR A 50 -4.64 -7.68 11.31
N ALA A 51 -4.39 -6.53 11.94
CA ALA A 51 -5.04 -6.17 13.20
C ALA A 51 -6.56 -6.02 13.04
N LEU A 52 -7.01 -5.38 11.95
CA LEU A 52 -8.43 -5.28 11.58
C LEU A 52 -9.06 -6.67 11.44
N GLU A 53 -8.50 -7.52 10.58
CA GLU A 53 -9.04 -8.86 10.30
C GLU A 53 -9.15 -9.74 11.57
N LEU A 54 -8.16 -9.65 12.46
CA LEU A 54 -8.16 -10.42 13.71
C LEU A 54 -9.15 -9.87 14.72
N ALA A 55 -9.28 -8.54 14.83
CA ALA A 55 -10.24 -7.90 15.71
C ALA A 55 -11.68 -8.17 15.29
N GLU A 56 -11.97 -8.18 13.98
CA GLU A 56 -13.30 -8.55 13.46
C GLU A 56 -13.69 -9.99 13.80
N ARG A 57 -12.71 -10.87 13.98
CA ARG A 57 -12.90 -12.25 14.44
C ARG A 57 -12.94 -12.38 15.97
N GLY A 58 -12.96 -11.27 16.69
CA GLY A 58 -13.12 -11.21 18.14
C GLY A 58 -11.84 -11.46 18.95
N LEU A 59 -10.67 -11.43 18.31
CA LEU A 59 -9.39 -11.59 19.02
C LEU A 59 -8.95 -10.27 19.65
N SER A 60 -8.35 -10.36 20.84
CA SER A 60 -7.70 -9.19 21.45
C SER A 60 -6.35 -8.94 20.78
N VAL A 61 -6.18 -7.76 20.17
CA VAL A 61 -4.99 -7.41 19.39
C VAL A 61 -4.29 -6.20 20.00
N VAL A 62 -2.96 -6.27 20.06
CA VAL A 62 -2.08 -5.13 20.31
C VAL A 62 -1.21 -4.90 19.09
N LEU A 63 -1.13 -3.65 18.62
CA LEU A 63 -0.22 -3.23 17.55
C LEU A 63 0.84 -2.29 18.13
N LEU A 64 2.11 -2.59 17.87
CA LEU A 64 3.26 -1.78 18.26
C LEU A 64 3.87 -1.13 17.02
N GLU A 65 3.90 0.20 16.97
CA GLU A 65 4.57 1.00 15.93
C GLU A 65 5.75 1.76 16.55
N ALA A 66 6.91 1.70 15.88
CA ALA A 66 8.13 2.35 16.35
C ALA A 66 8.06 3.88 16.25
N ASN A 67 7.34 4.41 15.26
CA ASN A 67 7.17 5.84 14.97
C ASN A 67 5.68 6.21 15.06
N LYS A 68 5.13 6.77 13.97
CA LYS A 68 3.69 6.98 13.75
C LYS A 68 3.09 5.93 12.82
N ILE A 69 1.80 5.68 12.94
CA ILE A 69 1.05 4.84 12.00
C ILE A 69 1.28 5.33 10.56
N GLY A 70 1.62 4.41 9.64
CA GLY A 70 1.89 4.75 8.25
C GLY A 70 3.23 5.45 7.99
N TRP A 71 4.12 5.58 8.99
CA TRP A 71 5.40 6.30 8.84
C TRP A 71 6.33 5.74 7.75
N GLY A 72 6.30 4.42 7.55
CA GLY A 72 7.10 3.70 6.56
C GLY A 72 6.64 3.91 5.11
N ALA A 73 6.80 2.87 4.29
CA ALA A 73 6.42 2.89 2.88
C ALA A 73 4.89 3.03 2.67
N SER A 74 4.08 2.53 3.60
CA SER A 74 2.62 2.55 3.48
C SER A 74 2.03 3.96 3.40
N GLY A 75 2.60 4.96 4.09
CA GLY A 75 2.13 6.35 4.01
C GLY A 75 2.84 7.22 2.97
N ARG A 76 3.78 6.66 2.18
CA ARG A 76 4.68 7.44 1.30
C ARG A 76 4.88 6.82 -0.09
N ASN A 77 4.00 5.91 -0.51
CA ASN A 77 4.03 5.30 -1.84
C ASN A 77 3.30 6.17 -2.90
N GLY A 78 3.26 5.69 -4.15
CA GLY A 78 2.63 6.41 -5.28
C GLY A 78 1.14 6.70 -5.14
N GLY A 79 0.46 6.05 -4.19
CA GLY A 79 -0.99 6.16 -4.00
C GLY A 79 -1.79 5.40 -5.06
N GLN A 80 -1.15 4.62 -5.92
CA GLN A 80 -1.82 3.74 -6.86
C GLN A 80 -2.41 2.54 -6.12
N LEU A 81 -3.70 2.26 -6.37
CA LEU A 81 -4.40 1.07 -5.93
C LEU A 81 -4.66 0.20 -7.15
N ILE A 82 -3.70 -0.66 -7.47
CA ILE A 82 -3.71 -1.48 -8.68
C ILE A 82 -3.81 -2.95 -8.34
N ARG A 83 -4.49 -3.70 -9.21
CA ARG A 83 -4.58 -5.16 -9.11
C ARG A 83 -3.24 -5.84 -9.44
N GLY A 84 -3.12 -7.09 -9.01
CA GLY A 84 -2.09 -8.02 -9.46
C GLY A 84 -0.79 -7.94 -8.67
N VAL A 85 0.27 -8.50 -9.27
CA VAL A 85 1.61 -8.56 -8.71
C VAL A 85 2.57 -8.01 -9.75
N GLY A 86 3.57 -7.21 -9.36
CA GLY A 86 4.45 -6.49 -10.29
C GLY A 86 5.38 -7.33 -11.17
N HIS A 87 5.15 -8.64 -11.26
CA HIS A 87 5.92 -9.58 -12.08
C HIS A 87 5.00 -10.66 -12.65
N GLY A 88 5.31 -11.12 -13.87
CA GLY A 88 4.63 -12.27 -14.47
C GLY A 88 4.77 -13.51 -13.59
N LEU A 89 3.66 -13.96 -13.01
CA LEU A 89 3.66 -15.00 -11.98
C LEU A 89 3.93 -16.40 -12.52
N ASP A 90 3.76 -16.61 -13.83
CA ASP A 90 3.91 -17.93 -14.47
C ASP A 90 5.33 -18.48 -14.35
N GLN A 91 6.34 -17.62 -14.18
CA GLN A 91 7.72 -18.02 -13.90
C GLN A 91 7.86 -18.84 -12.59
N PHE A 92 6.91 -18.73 -11.67
CA PHE A 92 6.91 -19.44 -10.39
C PHE A 92 6.13 -20.76 -10.42
N ALA A 93 5.57 -21.16 -11.57
CA ALA A 93 4.77 -22.39 -11.69
C ALA A 93 5.53 -23.65 -11.25
N ASN A 94 6.85 -23.70 -11.46
CA ASN A 94 7.70 -24.82 -11.02
C ASN A 94 7.89 -24.91 -9.49
N ILE A 95 7.55 -23.85 -8.75
CA ILE A 95 7.72 -23.78 -7.29
C ILE A 95 6.37 -23.93 -6.58
N ILE A 96 5.37 -23.19 -7.02
CA ILE A 96 4.05 -23.13 -6.36
C ILE A 96 2.94 -23.85 -7.14
N GLY A 97 3.26 -24.43 -8.29
CA GLY A 97 2.29 -25.07 -9.17
C GLY A 97 1.43 -24.07 -9.94
N VAL A 98 0.77 -24.56 -10.99
CA VAL A 98 -0.18 -23.76 -11.79
C VAL A 98 -1.33 -23.24 -10.93
N GLU A 99 -1.84 -24.07 -10.02
CA GLU A 99 -2.91 -23.64 -9.11
C GLU A 99 -2.43 -22.56 -8.14
N GLY A 100 -1.20 -22.67 -7.59
CA GLY A 100 -0.65 -21.63 -6.74
C GLY A 100 -0.47 -20.30 -7.46
N VAL A 101 -0.02 -20.34 -8.73
CA VAL A 101 0.05 -19.14 -9.59
C VAL A 101 -1.34 -18.53 -9.78
N ARG A 102 -2.35 -19.36 -10.09
CA ARG A 102 -3.75 -18.91 -10.23
C ARG A 102 -4.26 -18.25 -8.94
N GLN A 103 -4.02 -18.85 -7.78
CA GLN A 103 -4.43 -18.27 -6.50
C GLN A 103 -3.73 -16.94 -6.22
N MET A 104 -2.45 -16.79 -6.55
CA MET A 104 -1.74 -15.51 -6.43
C MET A 104 -2.33 -14.43 -7.34
N LYS A 105 -2.70 -14.78 -8.58
CA LYS A 105 -3.40 -13.86 -9.50
C LYS A 105 -4.74 -13.41 -8.91
N LEU A 106 -5.55 -14.34 -8.39
CA LEU A 106 -6.83 -14.04 -7.74
C LEU A 106 -6.69 -13.17 -6.48
N MET A 107 -5.70 -13.44 -5.62
CA MET A 107 -5.41 -12.60 -4.46
C MET A 107 -5.02 -11.17 -4.85
N GLY A 108 -4.33 -11.00 -5.98
CA GLY A 108 -4.02 -9.67 -6.52
C GLY A 108 -5.27 -8.88 -6.94
N LEU A 109 -6.32 -9.56 -7.41
CA LEU A 109 -7.61 -8.94 -7.70
C LEU A 109 -8.39 -8.65 -6.39
N GLU A 110 -8.36 -9.60 -5.46
CA GLU A 110 -9.03 -9.50 -4.15
C GLU A 110 -8.47 -8.35 -3.31
N ALA A 111 -7.17 -8.07 -3.37
CA ALA A 111 -6.53 -7.01 -2.59
C ALA A 111 -7.16 -5.62 -2.83
N VAL A 112 -7.51 -5.30 -4.10
CA VAL A 112 -8.18 -4.03 -4.43
C VAL A 112 -9.61 -4.01 -3.90
N GLU A 113 -10.30 -5.15 -3.94
CA GLU A 113 -11.64 -5.30 -3.42
C GLU A 113 -11.70 -5.14 -1.89
N ILE A 114 -10.71 -5.67 -1.17
CA ILE A 114 -10.60 -5.48 0.29
C ILE A 114 -10.49 -3.99 0.62
N VAL A 115 -9.64 -3.25 -0.11
CA VAL A 115 -9.50 -1.80 0.10
C VAL A 115 -10.81 -1.07 -0.23
N ARG A 116 -11.46 -1.41 -1.36
CA ARG A 116 -12.77 -0.85 -1.75
C ARG A 116 -13.80 -1.03 -0.61
N GLN A 117 -13.97 -2.27 -0.15
CA GLN A 117 -14.95 -2.62 0.88
C GLN A 117 -14.65 -1.93 2.21
N ARG A 118 -13.38 -1.78 2.58
CA ARG A 118 -13.00 -1.11 3.83
C ARG A 118 -13.18 0.38 3.79
N VAL A 119 -12.81 1.01 2.68
CA VAL A 119 -13.04 2.45 2.49
C VAL A 119 -14.54 2.75 2.57
N GLU A 120 -15.37 1.93 1.93
CA GLU A 120 -16.83 2.04 2.01
C GLU A 120 -17.35 1.75 3.42
N ARG A 121 -17.03 0.61 4.02
CA ARG A 121 -17.56 0.19 5.33
C ARG A 121 -17.18 1.14 6.45
N PHE A 122 -15.93 1.62 6.47
CA PHE A 122 -15.41 2.47 7.54
C PHE A 122 -15.44 3.96 7.22
N GLN A 123 -15.93 4.32 6.03
CA GLN A 123 -16.02 5.69 5.52
C GLN A 123 -14.66 6.40 5.61
N ILE A 124 -13.62 5.76 5.06
CA ILE A 124 -12.25 6.26 5.15
C ILE A 124 -12.04 7.40 4.15
N PRO A 125 -11.78 8.64 4.60
CA PRO A 125 -11.57 9.78 3.71
C PRO A 125 -10.14 9.78 3.12
N CYS A 126 -9.91 8.93 2.13
CA CYS A 126 -8.60 8.78 1.47
C CYS A 126 -8.60 9.17 -0.01
N ASP A 127 -9.55 9.99 -0.46
CA ASP A 127 -9.62 10.50 -1.84
C ASP A 127 -9.59 9.37 -2.91
N LEU A 128 -10.22 8.24 -2.60
CA LEU A 128 -10.27 7.09 -3.50
C LEU A 128 -10.95 7.46 -4.81
N THR A 129 -10.19 7.36 -5.90
CA THR A 129 -10.60 7.68 -7.27
C THR A 129 -10.36 6.45 -8.14
N TRP A 130 -11.40 6.00 -8.85
CA TRP A 130 -11.32 4.84 -9.74
C TRP A 130 -10.86 5.24 -11.14
N GLY A 131 -10.12 4.35 -11.78
CA GLY A 131 -9.53 4.53 -13.09
C GLY A 131 -8.00 4.51 -13.00
N TYR A 132 -7.43 3.58 -13.76
CA TYR A 132 -6.01 3.42 -13.95
C TYR A 132 -5.72 3.13 -15.42
N CYS A 133 -4.56 3.56 -15.92
CA CYS A 133 -4.12 3.19 -17.27
C CYS A 133 -2.63 2.87 -17.33
N ASP A 134 -2.32 1.65 -17.79
CA ASP A 134 -0.98 1.31 -18.23
C ASP A 134 -0.71 1.95 -19.60
N LEU A 135 0.44 2.60 -19.73
CA LEU A 135 0.81 3.38 -20.92
C LEU A 135 1.89 2.66 -21.73
N ALA A 136 1.60 2.31 -22.97
CA ALA A 136 2.53 1.60 -23.85
C ALA A 136 3.57 2.59 -24.39
N ASN A 137 4.86 2.34 -24.11
CA ASN A 137 5.96 3.09 -24.72
C ASN A 137 6.32 2.54 -26.11
N LYS A 138 6.09 1.24 -26.33
CA LYS A 138 6.42 0.50 -27.57
C LYS A 138 5.28 -0.42 -28.01
N PRO A 139 5.22 -0.82 -29.29
CA PRO A 139 4.17 -1.72 -29.78
C PRO A 139 4.07 -3.06 -29.04
N CYS A 140 5.20 -3.63 -28.60
CA CYS A 140 5.21 -4.87 -27.82
C CYS A 140 4.51 -4.73 -26.46
N ASP A 141 4.50 -3.54 -25.86
CA ASP A 141 3.79 -3.29 -24.60
C ASP A 141 2.28 -3.43 -24.83
N LEU A 142 1.79 -2.98 -25.99
CA LEU A 142 0.38 -3.06 -26.36
C LEU A 142 -0.06 -4.51 -26.64
N GLU A 143 0.82 -5.33 -27.21
CA GLU A 143 0.60 -6.77 -27.35
C GLU A 143 0.47 -7.43 -25.97
N GLY A 144 1.39 -7.12 -25.05
CA GLY A 144 1.32 -7.59 -23.65
C GLY A 144 0.03 -7.16 -22.94
N PHE A 145 -0.42 -5.92 -23.17
CA PHE A 145 -1.70 -5.45 -22.61
C PHE A 145 -2.92 -6.20 -23.16
N ALA A 146 -2.87 -6.68 -24.40
CA ALA A 146 -3.95 -7.50 -24.95
C ALA A 146 -3.98 -8.88 -24.28
N GLU A 147 -2.80 -9.49 -24.06
CA GLU A 147 -2.65 -10.74 -23.32
C GLU A 147 -3.15 -10.59 -21.87
N ASP A 148 -2.76 -9.51 -21.19
CA ASP A 148 -3.21 -9.20 -19.84
C ASP A 148 -4.73 -9.04 -19.77
N ALA A 149 -5.34 -8.34 -20.74
CA ALA A 149 -6.79 -8.14 -20.77
C ALA A 149 -7.54 -9.46 -20.95
N ASP A 150 -7.03 -10.38 -21.77
CA ASP A 150 -7.61 -11.71 -21.95
C ASP A 150 -7.39 -12.62 -20.74
N GLU A 151 -6.23 -12.53 -20.08
CA GLU A 151 -5.99 -13.21 -18.81
C GLU A 151 -7.01 -12.77 -17.75
N LEU A 152 -7.20 -11.47 -17.56
CA LEU A 152 -8.18 -10.94 -16.60
C LEU A 152 -9.58 -11.45 -16.88
N ARG A 153 -9.98 -11.49 -18.15
CA ARG A 153 -11.26 -12.05 -18.58
C ARG A 153 -11.37 -13.52 -18.18
N SER A 154 -10.31 -14.30 -18.37
CA SER A 154 -10.26 -15.73 -18.02
C SER A 154 -10.34 -15.97 -16.50
N LEU A 155 -9.85 -15.02 -15.70
CA LEU A 155 -9.91 -15.03 -14.23
C LEU A 155 -11.26 -14.54 -13.68
N GLY A 156 -12.19 -14.13 -14.54
CA GLY A 156 -13.49 -13.61 -14.14
C GLY A 156 -13.43 -12.18 -13.59
N TYR A 157 -12.44 -11.38 -14.01
CA TYR A 157 -12.35 -9.97 -13.63
C TYR A 157 -13.59 -9.21 -14.13
N ARG A 158 -14.30 -8.58 -13.19
CA ARG A 158 -15.63 -8.01 -13.42
C ARG A 158 -15.64 -6.55 -13.88
N TYR A 159 -14.49 -5.88 -13.78
CA TYR A 159 -14.39 -4.46 -14.11
C TYR A 159 -14.02 -4.26 -15.57
N GLU A 160 -14.46 -3.15 -16.14
CA GLU A 160 -14.16 -2.80 -17.52
C GLU A 160 -12.65 -2.63 -17.72
N THR A 161 -12.14 -3.30 -18.74
CA THR A 161 -10.82 -3.04 -19.31
C THR A 161 -10.96 -2.64 -20.77
N ARG A 162 -10.15 -1.68 -21.22
CA ARG A 162 -10.20 -1.16 -22.59
C ARG A 162 -8.80 -0.90 -23.12
N LEU A 163 -8.43 -1.61 -24.19
CA LEU A 163 -7.23 -1.26 -24.95
C LEU A 163 -7.46 0.03 -25.73
N LEU A 164 -6.46 0.90 -25.69
CA LEU A 164 -6.41 2.17 -26.41
C LEU A 164 -5.35 2.13 -27.48
N GLN A 165 -5.70 2.64 -28.65
CA GLN A 165 -4.73 2.93 -29.70
C GLN A 165 -4.11 4.33 -29.50
N ALA A 166 -2.97 4.59 -30.15
CA ALA A 166 -2.25 5.87 -30.04
C ALA A 166 -3.13 7.11 -30.27
N ASN A 167 -4.08 7.05 -31.20
CA ASN A 167 -5.00 8.15 -31.51
C ASN A 167 -6.04 8.41 -30.41
N GLU A 168 -6.25 7.48 -29.48
CA GLU A 168 -7.18 7.61 -28.35
C GLU A 168 -6.50 8.07 -27.06
N MET A 169 -5.15 8.11 -27.02
CA MET A 169 -4.41 8.40 -25.78
C MET A 169 -4.75 9.74 -25.14
N HIS A 170 -5.10 10.74 -25.97
CA HIS A 170 -5.54 12.07 -25.51
C HIS A 170 -6.78 12.03 -24.59
N THR A 171 -7.55 10.93 -24.59
CA THR A 171 -8.69 10.75 -23.68
C THR A 171 -8.27 10.42 -22.25
N VAL A 172 -7.04 9.95 -22.04
CA VAL A 172 -6.51 9.54 -20.71
C VAL A 172 -5.33 10.39 -20.29
N VAL A 173 -4.43 10.73 -21.22
CA VAL A 173 -3.24 11.53 -20.97
C VAL A 173 -2.98 12.50 -22.12
N GLY A 174 -2.71 13.76 -21.79
CA GLY A 174 -2.35 14.82 -22.74
C GLY A 174 -0.93 14.71 -23.31
N SER A 175 -0.51 13.52 -23.75
CA SER A 175 0.84 13.22 -24.23
C SER A 175 0.81 12.40 -25.52
N THR A 176 1.67 12.76 -26.48
CA THR A 176 1.85 12.03 -27.75
C THR A 176 2.97 10.99 -27.69
N ARG A 177 3.52 10.71 -26.50
CA ARG A 177 4.68 9.79 -26.33
C ARG A 177 4.30 8.31 -26.33
N TYR A 178 3.03 8.00 -26.11
CA TYR A 178 2.56 6.64 -25.91
C TYR A 178 1.90 6.11 -27.18
N VAL A 179 2.16 4.84 -27.49
CA VAL A 179 1.64 4.17 -28.70
C VAL A 179 0.31 3.45 -28.45
N GLY A 180 -0.19 3.49 -27.23
CA GLY A 180 -1.43 2.89 -26.78
C GLY A 180 -1.48 2.76 -25.26
N GLY A 181 -2.48 2.05 -24.75
CA GLY A 181 -2.62 1.83 -23.32
C GLY A 181 -3.71 0.82 -22.97
N LEU A 182 -3.79 0.48 -21.68
CA LEU A 182 -4.84 -0.38 -21.14
C LEU A 182 -5.53 0.33 -19.99
N ILE A 183 -6.78 0.74 -20.19
CA ILE A 183 -7.62 1.25 -19.10
C ILE A 183 -8.07 0.06 -18.23
N ASP A 184 -8.03 0.24 -16.92
CA ASP A 184 -8.59 -0.65 -15.91
C ASP A 184 -9.45 0.15 -14.91
N MET A 185 -10.77 -0.07 -14.95
CA MET A 185 -11.74 0.62 -14.09
C MET A 185 -11.94 -0.04 -12.72
N GLY A 186 -11.32 -1.21 -12.47
CA GLY A 186 -11.31 -1.82 -11.14
C GLY A 186 -10.15 -1.34 -10.28
N SER A 187 -9.09 -0.84 -10.92
CA SER A 187 -7.94 -0.17 -10.29
C SER A 187 -8.17 1.34 -10.15
N GLY A 188 -7.32 2.02 -9.38
CA GLY A 188 -7.46 3.45 -9.11
C GLY A 188 -6.30 4.05 -8.33
N HIS A 189 -6.58 5.12 -7.60
CA HIS A 189 -5.61 5.77 -6.72
C HIS A 189 -6.28 6.44 -5.52
N LEU A 190 -5.47 6.75 -4.52
CA LEU A 190 -5.90 7.27 -3.23
C LEU A 190 -4.76 8.00 -2.52
N HIS A 191 -5.08 8.67 -1.41
CA HIS A 191 -4.15 9.23 -0.45
C HIS A 191 -3.69 8.12 0.53
N PRO A 192 -2.48 7.54 0.37
CA PRO A 192 -2.08 6.31 1.06
C PRO A 192 -1.89 6.50 2.56
N LEU A 193 -1.41 7.67 3.00
CA LEU A 193 -1.36 7.97 4.44
C LEU A 193 -2.77 8.02 5.03
N ASN A 194 -3.69 8.85 4.52
CA ASN A 194 -5.09 8.86 4.97
C ASN A 194 -5.78 7.48 4.94
N LEU A 195 -5.43 6.58 4.00
CA LEU A 195 -5.90 5.19 4.06
C LEU A 195 -5.40 4.47 5.32
N ALA A 196 -4.08 4.42 5.54
CA ALA A 196 -3.49 3.76 6.71
C ALA A 196 -4.03 4.34 8.03
N LEU A 197 -4.19 5.66 8.05
CA LEU A 197 -4.74 6.42 9.16
C LEU A 197 -6.22 6.07 9.43
N GLY A 198 -7.04 5.96 8.39
CA GLY A 198 -8.43 5.53 8.51
C GLY A 198 -8.57 4.07 8.93
N GLU A 199 -7.69 3.19 8.44
CA GLU A 199 -7.61 1.79 8.86
C GLU A 199 -7.23 1.66 10.34
N ALA A 200 -6.30 2.48 10.83
CA ALA A 200 -5.96 2.52 12.26
C ALA A 200 -7.12 3.00 13.13
N ALA A 201 -7.82 4.06 12.72
CA ALA A 201 -9.02 4.50 13.41
C ALA A 201 -10.11 3.41 13.42
N ALA A 202 -10.28 2.69 12.31
CA ALA A 202 -11.19 1.54 12.24
C ALA A 202 -10.76 0.42 13.19
N ALA A 203 -9.47 0.08 13.24
CA ALA A 203 -8.92 -0.95 14.13
C ALA A 203 -9.17 -0.59 15.60
N GLN A 204 -8.91 0.66 15.98
CA GLN A 204 -9.15 1.14 17.34
C GLN A 204 -10.64 1.04 17.72
N ARG A 205 -11.56 1.38 16.82
CA ARG A 205 -13.02 1.23 17.05
C ARG A 205 -13.44 -0.23 17.27
N LEU A 206 -12.71 -1.19 16.71
CA LEU A 206 -12.91 -2.63 16.92
C LEU A 206 -12.19 -3.16 18.18
N GLY A 207 -11.55 -2.28 18.97
CA GLY A 207 -10.91 -2.65 20.23
C GLY A 207 -9.42 -3.01 20.10
N VAL A 208 -8.80 -2.83 18.94
CA VAL A 208 -7.35 -2.96 18.80
C VAL A 208 -6.66 -1.88 19.64
N ARG A 209 -5.69 -2.27 20.46
CA ARG A 209 -4.85 -1.34 21.21
C ARG A 209 -3.63 -1.00 20.37
N LEU A 210 -3.60 0.24 19.87
CA LEU A 210 -2.52 0.77 19.06
C LEU A 210 -1.56 1.55 19.96
N PHE A 211 -0.26 1.28 19.86
CA PHE A 211 0.78 2.02 20.55
C PHE A 211 1.81 2.54 19.57
N GLU A 212 1.98 3.86 19.53
CA GLU A 212 3.05 4.53 18.77
C GLU A 212 4.29 4.71 19.65
N GLN A 213 5.41 5.15 19.06
CA GLN A 213 6.70 5.32 19.76
C GLN A 213 7.12 4.10 20.60
N SER A 214 6.70 2.91 20.18
CA SER A 214 6.78 1.65 20.91
C SER A 214 7.57 0.63 20.11
N ALA A 215 8.79 1.02 19.74
CA ALA A 215 9.68 0.18 18.95
C ALA A 215 9.92 -1.16 19.67
N ALA A 216 9.60 -2.27 19.00
CA ALA A 216 9.94 -3.60 19.48
C ALA A 216 11.47 -3.79 19.44
N THR A 217 12.08 -4.07 20.58
CA THR A 217 13.54 -4.15 20.73
C THR A 217 14.03 -5.58 20.94
N ARG A 218 13.18 -6.45 21.49
CA ARG A 218 13.50 -7.86 21.76
C ARG A 218 12.22 -8.70 21.71
N ILE A 219 12.34 -9.93 21.23
CA ILE A 219 11.29 -10.94 21.30
C ILE A 219 11.83 -12.13 22.09
N ASP A 220 11.15 -12.48 23.17
CA ASP A 220 11.39 -13.74 23.87
C ASP A 220 10.36 -14.76 23.36
N TYR A 221 10.84 -15.81 22.70
CA TYR A 221 10.00 -16.90 22.19
C TYR A 221 9.79 -17.96 23.28
N GLY A 222 8.59 -18.54 23.32
CA GLY A 222 8.20 -19.56 24.29
C GLY A 222 6.76 -20.03 24.04
N PRO A 223 6.11 -20.70 25.03
CA PRO A 223 4.69 -21.06 24.96
C PRO A 223 3.77 -19.85 24.74
N GLU A 224 4.19 -18.70 25.25
CA GLU A 224 3.69 -17.38 24.89
C GLU A 224 4.88 -16.54 24.44
N VAL A 225 4.67 -15.69 23.43
CA VAL A 225 5.66 -14.71 22.99
C VAL A 225 5.62 -13.49 23.91
N LYS A 226 6.79 -12.94 24.23
CA LYS A 226 6.90 -11.65 24.92
C LYS A 226 7.70 -10.66 24.06
N VAL A 227 7.04 -9.60 23.61
CA VAL A 227 7.63 -8.53 22.81
C VAL A 227 7.95 -7.36 23.73
N HIS A 228 9.21 -6.95 23.79
CA HIS A 228 9.69 -5.86 24.64
C HIS A 228 9.82 -4.56 23.86
N THR A 229 9.51 -3.46 24.51
CA THR A 229 9.75 -2.08 24.05
C THR A 229 10.56 -1.34 25.14
N ALA A 230 10.84 -0.05 24.94
CA ALA A 230 11.52 0.76 25.96
C ALA A 230 10.66 0.99 27.22
N GLY A 231 9.34 1.16 27.06
CA GLY A 231 8.43 1.53 28.15
C GLY A 231 7.58 0.39 28.72
N GLY A 232 7.56 -0.76 28.04
CA GLY A 232 6.68 -1.87 28.41
C GLY A 232 6.86 -3.12 27.56
N SER A 233 5.98 -4.09 27.75
CA SER A 233 6.01 -5.36 27.02
C SER A 233 4.62 -5.91 26.73
N VAL A 234 4.49 -6.62 25.61
CA VAL A 234 3.27 -7.35 25.26
C VAL A 234 3.52 -8.85 25.38
N ARG A 235 2.66 -9.54 26.11
CA ARG A 235 2.59 -11.00 26.13
C ARG A 235 1.42 -11.46 25.28
N ALA A 236 1.69 -12.36 24.34
CA ALA A 236 0.68 -12.87 23.41
C ALA A 236 0.90 -14.33 23.05
N LYS A 237 -0.15 -14.98 22.51
CA LYS A 237 -0.05 -16.35 21.98
C LYS A 237 0.49 -16.36 20.56
N THR A 238 0.24 -15.30 19.80
CA THR A 238 0.66 -15.19 18.41
C THR A 238 1.39 -13.86 18.17
N LEU A 239 2.44 -13.91 17.37
CA LEU A 239 3.20 -12.75 16.90
C LEU A 239 3.06 -12.61 15.39
N VAL A 240 2.79 -11.39 14.92
CA VAL A 240 2.87 -11.03 13.50
C VAL A 240 3.89 -9.91 13.31
N LEU A 241 4.84 -10.13 12.41
CA LEU A 241 5.89 -9.15 12.09
C LEU A 241 5.58 -8.47 10.74
N GLY A 242 5.02 -7.27 10.79
CA GLY A 242 4.71 -6.40 9.65
C GLY A 242 5.75 -5.29 9.43
N CYS A 243 7.03 -5.55 9.70
CA CYS A 243 8.06 -4.51 9.80
C CYS A 243 8.76 -4.18 8.46
N ASN A 244 8.56 -4.97 7.41
CA ASN A 244 9.24 -4.84 6.10
C ASN A 244 10.76 -4.56 6.28
N ALA A 245 11.33 -3.59 5.56
CA ALA A 245 12.74 -3.22 5.61
C ALA A 245 13.22 -2.66 6.96
N TYR A 246 12.31 -2.42 7.92
CA TYR A 246 12.61 -1.88 9.26
C TYR A 246 12.71 -2.98 10.33
N LEU A 247 12.68 -4.26 9.94
CA LEU A 247 12.80 -5.38 10.87
C LEU A 247 14.14 -5.39 11.64
N ASN A 248 15.20 -4.79 11.05
CA ASN A 248 16.53 -4.71 11.65
C ASN A 248 17.00 -6.08 12.14
N ASN A 249 17.37 -6.19 13.42
CA ASN A 249 17.84 -7.43 14.07
C ASN A 249 16.77 -8.07 14.96
N LEU A 250 15.51 -7.67 14.83
CA LEU A 250 14.42 -8.16 15.70
C LEU A 250 14.17 -9.67 15.51
N ASN A 251 14.35 -10.18 14.30
CA ASN A 251 14.30 -11.62 14.00
C ASN A 251 15.47 -12.01 13.08
N PRO A 252 16.50 -12.71 13.60
CA PRO A 252 17.70 -13.07 12.84
C PRO A 252 17.48 -13.90 11.57
N GLN A 253 16.38 -14.68 11.48
CA GLN A 253 16.10 -15.51 10.30
C GLN A 253 15.60 -14.67 9.12
N LEU A 254 14.92 -13.57 9.43
CA LEU A 254 14.35 -12.64 8.45
C LEU A 254 15.27 -11.44 8.18
N SER A 255 16.12 -11.09 9.15
CA SER A 255 17.14 -10.05 9.02
C SER A 255 18.03 -10.30 7.79
N GLY A 256 18.20 -9.27 6.97
CA GLY A 256 19.02 -9.33 5.75
C GLY A 256 18.37 -10.00 4.54
N LYS A 257 17.11 -10.44 4.63
CA LYS A 257 16.33 -10.97 3.50
C LYS A 257 15.59 -9.89 2.69
N VAL A 258 15.53 -8.67 3.22
CA VAL A 258 14.86 -7.52 2.61
C VAL A 258 15.89 -6.44 2.30
N LEU A 259 15.93 -5.99 1.05
CA LEU A 259 16.76 -4.88 0.61
C LEU A 259 15.90 -3.61 0.47
N PRO A 260 16.17 -2.51 1.20
CA PRO A 260 15.46 -1.26 0.99
C PRO A 260 15.87 -0.64 -0.35
N ALA A 261 14.90 -0.43 -1.24
CA ALA A 261 15.04 0.36 -2.45
C ALA A 261 14.38 1.73 -2.26
N GLY A 262 15.05 2.80 -2.71
CA GLY A 262 14.50 4.14 -2.69
C GLY A 262 13.65 4.41 -3.92
N SER A 263 12.40 4.81 -3.72
CA SER A 263 11.54 5.45 -4.72
C SER A 263 11.17 6.83 -4.20
N TYR A 264 11.02 7.80 -5.09
CA TYR A 264 10.81 9.21 -4.74
C TYR A 264 9.66 9.76 -5.55
N ILE A 265 8.85 10.58 -4.90
CA ILE A 265 7.71 11.24 -5.53
C ILE A 265 7.89 12.74 -5.32
N ILE A 266 7.63 13.51 -6.37
CA ILE A 266 7.49 14.97 -6.30
C ILE A 266 6.01 15.35 -6.40
N ALA A 267 5.67 16.47 -5.78
CA ALA A 267 4.35 17.09 -5.89
C ALA A 267 4.51 18.51 -6.42
N THR A 268 3.76 18.87 -7.45
CA THR A 268 3.72 20.25 -7.94
C THR A 268 2.97 21.18 -6.98
N GLU A 269 2.95 22.48 -7.27
CA GLU A 269 1.88 23.35 -6.79
C GLU A 269 0.52 22.90 -7.36
N PRO A 270 -0.61 23.29 -6.74
CA PRO A 270 -1.94 22.99 -7.28
C PRO A 270 -2.07 23.53 -8.70
N LEU A 271 -2.44 22.66 -9.64
CA LEU A 271 -2.66 23.07 -11.02
C LEU A 271 -4.02 23.75 -11.16
N SER A 272 -4.11 24.64 -12.15
CA SER A 272 -5.41 25.12 -12.64
C SER A 272 -6.28 23.95 -13.10
N GLU A 273 -7.59 24.11 -13.03
CA GLU A 273 -8.53 23.08 -13.46
C GLU A 273 -8.35 22.76 -14.95
N GLU A 274 -8.12 23.79 -15.76
CA GLU A 274 -7.89 23.68 -17.20
C GLU A 274 -6.63 22.87 -17.49
N LEU A 275 -5.52 23.13 -16.78
CA LEU A 275 -4.27 22.39 -16.97
C LEU A 275 -4.37 20.96 -16.45
N ALA A 276 -4.99 20.75 -15.30
CA ALA A 276 -5.21 19.41 -14.74
C ALA A 276 -6.03 18.54 -15.70
N HIS A 277 -7.12 19.10 -16.26
CA HIS A 277 -7.96 18.43 -17.24
C HIS A 277 -7.22 18.19 -18.57
N ALA A 278 -6.39 19.13 -19.03
CA ALA A 278 -5.58 18.93 -20.23
C ALA A 278 -4.54 17.80 -20.07
N LEU A 279 -3.98 17.62 -18.87
CA LEU A 279 -2.96 16.61 -18.60
C LEU A 279 -3.55 15.20 -18.37
N LEU A 280 -4.60 15.10 -17.54
CA LEU A 280 -5.26 13.85 -17.17
C LEU A 280 -6.79 14.03 -17.20
N PRO A 281 -7.43 14.01 -18.40
CA PRO A 281 -8.84 14.38 -18.57
C PRO A 281 -9.83 13.57 -17.72
N GLN A 282 -9.53 12.31 -17.48
CA GLN A 282 -10.36 11.38 -16.68
C GLN A 282 -9.87 11.21 -15.25
N ASN A 283 -8.84 11.96 -14.82
CA ASN A 283 -8.25 11.88 -13.47
C ASN A 283 -7.82 10.45 -13.07
N MET A 284 -7.40 9.64 -14.04
CA MET A 284 -6.87 8.30 -13.80
C MET A 284 -5.43 8.41 -13.28
N ALA A 285 -5.03 7.44 -12.45
CA ALA A 285 -3.60 7.21 -12.26
C ALA A 285 -3.03 6.49 -13.47
N VAL A 286 -1.78 6.77 -13.81
CA VAL A 286 -1.14 6.16 -14.98
C VAL A 286 0.28 5.73 -14.68
N CYS A 287 0.77 4.75 -15.43
CA CYS A 287 2.12 4.22 -15.31
C CYS A 287 2.63 3.80 -16.69
N ASP A 288 3.88 4.13 -17.03
CA ASP A 288 4.52 3.61 -18.23
C ASP A 288 5.29 2.30 -17.98
N GLN A 289 5.80 1.70 -19.06
CA GLN A 289 6.41 0.35 -19.06
C GLN A 289 7.94 0.39 -19.09
N ARG A 290 8.56 1.50 -18.66
CA ARG A 290 10.02 1.59 -18.59
C ARG A 290 10.56 0.80 -17.40
N VAL A 291 11.84 0.43 -17.48
CA VAL A 291 12.55 -0.24 -16.36
C VAL A 291 12.63 0.68 -15.13
N ALA A 292 12.89 1.97 -15.35
CA ALA A 292 12.61 3.04 -14.39
C ALA A 292 11.31 3.68 -14.84
N LEU A 293 10.20 3.04 -14.49
CA LEU A 293 8.85 3.45 -14.87
C LEU A 293 8.53 4.85 -14.34
N ASP A 294 7.89 5.64 -15.18
CA ASP A 294 7.29 6.92 -14.81
C ASP A 294 5.84 6.67 -14.39
N TYR A 295 5.46 7.03 -13.16
CA TYR A 295 4.08 6.94 -12.72
C TYR A 295 3.57 8.27 -12.15
N TYR A 296 2.33 8.59 -12.46
CA TYR A 296 1.76 9.87 -12.03
C TYR A 296 0.24 9.86 -11.95
N ARG A 297 -0.26 10.82 -11.16
CA ARG A 297 -1.70 11.05 -10.91
C ARG A 297 -1.91 12.46 -10.37
N LEU A 298 -3.15 12.92 -10.33
CA LEU A 298 -3.50 14.13 -9.58
C LEU A 298 -3.84 13.80 -8.11
N SER A 299 -3.47 14.70 -7.22
CA SER A 299 -4.06 14.77 -5.88
C SER A 299 -5.47 15.37 -5.90
N ALA A 300 -6.18 15.31 -4.77
CA ALA A 300 -7.50 15.93 -4.60
C ALA A 300 -7.50 17.45 -4.84
N ASP A 301 -6.38 18.13 -4.53
CA ASP A 301 -6.18 19.56 -4.80
C ASP A 301 -5.49 19.84 -6.14
N ARG A 302 -5.48 18.87 -7.07
CA ARG A 302 -4.95 18.97 -8.44
C ARG A 302 -3.45 19.22 -8.55
N ARG A 303 -2.65 18.78 -7.59
CA ARG A 303 -1.19 18.69 -7.79
C ARG A 303 -0.88 17.46 -8.61
N LEU A 304 0.08 17.56 -9.52
CA LEU A 304 0.63 16.37 -10.17
C LEU A 304 1.61 15.71 -9.20
N LEU A 305 1.30 14.48 -8.80
CA LEU A 305 2.21 13.60 -8.10
C LEU A 305 2.91 12.74 -9.14
N PHE A 306 4.24 12.76 -9.16
CA PHE A 306 5.07 12.09 -10.16
C PHE A 306 6.22 11.36 -9.47
N GLY A 307 6.44 10.09 -9.81
CA GLY A 307 7.53 9.27 -9.25
C GLY A 307 8.08 8.24 -10.21
#